data_AF-A0A2N6NPQ8-F1
#
_entry.id   AF-A0A2N6NPQ8-F1
#
_cell.length_a   1.000
_cell.length_b   1.000
_cell.length_c   1.000
_cell.angle_alpha   90.00
_cell.angle_beta   90.00
_cell.angle_gamma   90.00
#
_symmetry.space_group_name_H-M   'P 1'
#
loop_
_entity.id
_entity.type
_entity.pdbx_description
1 polymer ?
#
loop_
_entity_poly.entity_id
_entity_poly.type
_entity_poly.pdbx_seq_one_letter_code
_entity_poly.pdbx_strand_id
1 'polypeptide(L)'
;MSSTTEQPTPDKGPKKRIILCCDGTWFDSDDGFNKATSKNGATVQVASNVTRISRCFKRRCSDGTLQIINYESGVGTGSNTIDTLTGGAFGLGLTQRVREAYAFLCANYADGDEIILLGWSRGAFTVRSVAGIIGKLGLLTREGMDSFVPVFKDMQHWKDAAYNDPFPKTPFPDKPKGDDAADIYRQRLEKMSLTRVNQASGELIKVKAIGVWDTVGSLGIPRIGWLDALGIRAANNE
;
A
#
# COMPACT_ATOMS: atom_id res chain seq x y z
N MET A 1 3.57 41.18 -20.33
CA MET A 1 2.45 40.75 -19.47
C MET A 1 2.88 39.46 -18.81
N SER A 2 3.14 39.50 -17.50
CA SER A 2 3.57 38.32 -16.72
C SER A 2 2.40 37.36 -16.57
N SER A 3 2.52 36.13 -17.09
CA SER A 3 1.54 35.08 -16.84
C SER A 3 1.77 34.56 -15.43
N THR A 4 1.05 35.10 -14.46
CA THR A 4 0.88 34.48 -13.15
C THR A 4 0.26 33.11 -13.38
N THR A 5 1.05 32.07 -13.18
CA THR A 5 0.57 30.69 -13.05
C THR A 5 -0.30 30.67 -11.80
N GLU A 6 -1.62 30.67 -11.98
CA GLU A 6 -2.55 30.41 -10.88
C GLU A 6 -2.19 29.06 -10.27
N GLN A 7 -1.81 29.07 -8.99
CA GLN A 7 -1.68 27.82 -8.25
C GLN A 7 -3.06 27.16 -8.19
N PRO A 8 -3.17 25.85 -8.48
CA PRO A 8 -4.44 25.16 -8.42
C PRO A 8 -5.03 25.32 -7.02
N THR A 9 -6.26 25.85 -6.96
CA THR A 9 -7.01 25.92 -5.71
C THR A 9 -7.19 24.50 -5.17
N PRO A 10 -7.03 24.27 -3.85
CA PRO A 10 -7.28 22.95 -3.28
C PRO A 10 -8.69 22.51 -3.65
N ASP A 11 -8.82 21.32 -4.22
CA ASP A 11 -10.09 20.73 -4.61
C ASP A 11 -10.95 20.57 -3.34
N LYS A 12 -11.78 21.59 -3.03
CA LYS A 12 -12.74 21.62 -1.92
C LYS A 12 -13.96 20.75 -2.23
N GLY A 13 -13.73 19.59 -2.83
CA GLY A 13 -14.74 18.56 -2.96
C GLY A 13 -15.23 18.14 -1.57
N PRO A 14 -16.47 17.65 -1.45
CA PRO A 14 -16.94 17.10 -0.20
C PRO A 14 -16.02 15.94 0.23
N LYS A 15 -15.61 15.95 1.50
CA LYS A 15 -14.83 14.89 2.13
C LYS A 15 -15.38 13.52 1.77
N LYS A 16 -14.49 12.59 1.41
CA LYS A 16 -14.81 11.19 1.15
C LYS A 16 -13.96 10.26 2.02
N ARG A 17 -14.40 9.01 2.10
CA ARG A 17 -13.69 7.93 2.77
C ARG A 17 -13.24 6.92 1.72
N ILE A 18 -11.93 6.75 1.61
CA ILE A 18 -11.30 5.77 0.73
C ILE A 18 -10.98 4.53 1.56
N ILE A 19 -11.57 3.41 1.19
CA ILE A 19 -11.42 2.12 1.87
C ILE A 19 -10.69 1.18 0.92
N LEU A 20 -9.45 0.81 1.25
CA LEU A 20 -8.66 -0.15 0.51
C LEU A 20 -8.72 -1.51 1.19
N CYS A 21 -9.22 -2.52 0.49
CA CYS A 21 -9.35 -3.90 0.96
C CYS A 21 -8.45 -4.82 0.14
N CYS A 22 -7.34 -5.29 0.69
CA CYS A 22 -6.43 -6.22 0.01
C CYS A 22 -6.60 -7.64 0.56
N ASP A 23 -6.99 -8.60 -0.28
CA ASP A 23 -7.19 -9.99 0.13
C ASP A 23 -5.88 -10.81 0.19
N GLY A 24 -5.96 -12.02 0.74
CA GLY A 24 -4.85 -12.98 0.88
C GLY A 24 -4.43 -13.57 -0.46
N THR A 25 -4.01 -14.84 -0.56
CA THR A 25 -4.02 -15.48 -1.90
C THR A 25 -4.50 -16.89 -1.81
N TRP A 26 -4.96 -17.43 -2.94
CA TRP A 26 -5.76 -18.65 -3.05
C TRP A 26 -7.20 -18.56 -2.54
N PHE A 27 -7.56 -17.53 -1.79
CA PHE A 27 -8.95 -17.18 -1.48
C PHE A 27 -9.27 -15.87 -2.16
N ASP A 28 -9.86 -15.97 -3.33
CA ASP A 28 -10.48 -14.86 -4.03
C ASP A 28 -11.98 -15.13 -4.13
N SER A 29 -12.77 -14.11 -4.40
CA SER A 29 -14.15 -14.27 -4.84
C SER A 29 -14.33 -13.95 -6.32
N ASP A 30 -13.29 -13.45 -7.01
CA ASP A 30 -13.42 -13.00 -8.39
C ASP A 30 -13.57 -14.17 -9.38
N ASP A 31 -12.89 -15.31 -9.16
CA ASP A 31 -13.10 -16.52 -9.98
C ASP A 31 -14.40 -17.25 -9.61
N GLY A 32 -14.92 -17.04 -8.39
CA GLY A 32 -16.21 -17.56 -7.92
C GLY A 32 -16.30 -19.07 -7.68
N PHE A 33 -15.33 -19.87 -8.11
CA PHE A 33 -15.31 -21.33 -7.91
C PHE A 33 -13.89 -21.91 -7.81
N ASN A 34 -13.74 -22.94 -6.98
CA ASN A 34 -12.60 -23.84 -6.99
C ASN A 34 -12.75 -24.82 -8.16
N LYS A 35 -11.76 -24.87 -9.05
CA LYS A 35 -11.72 -25.84 -10.15
C LYS A 35 -11.82 -27.27 -9.62
N ALA A 36 -12.51 -28.13 -10.36
CA ALA A 36 -12.54 -29.55 -10.08
C ALA A 36 -11.12 -30.13 -10.09
N THR A 37 -10.80 -30.99 -9.14
CA THR A 37 -9.58 -31.79 -9.12
C THR A 37 -9.92 -33.24 -9.47
N SER A 38 -8.93 -34.08 -9.75
CA SER A 38 -9.19 -35.52 -9.99
C SER A 38 -9.92 -36.23 -8.84
N LYS A 39 -10.01 -35.61 -7.65
CA LYS A 39 -10.68 -36.17 -6.47
C LYS A 39 -12.00 -35.49 -6.11
N ASN A 40 -12.23 -34.23 -6.51
CA ASN A 40 -13.40 -33.44 -6.11
C ASN A 40 -13.98 -32.64 -7.29
N GLY A 41 -15.31 -32.53 -7.34
CA GLY A 41 -16.01 -31.64 -8.27
C GLY A 41 -15.70 -30.15 -8.01
N ALA A 42 -16.08 -29.29 -8.95
CA ALA A 42 -15.95 -27.85 -8.76
C ALA A 42 -16.85 -27.40 -7.59
N THR A 43 -16.36 -26.47 -6.77
CA THR A 43 -17.12 -25.94 -5.62
C THR A 43 -17.12 -24.41 -5.65
N VAL A 44 -18.17 -23.77 -5.14
CA VAL A 44 -18.18 -22.31 -4.99
C VAL A 44 -17.14 -21.91 -3.95
N GLN A 45 -16.35 -20.89 -4.26
CA GLN A 45 -15.29 -20.43 -3.36
C GLN A 45 -15.90 -19.69 -2.16
N VAL A 46 -15.44 -20.03 -0.95
CA VAL A 46 -15.89 -19.35 0.28
C VAL A 46 -15.20 -18.00 0.35
N ALA A 47 -16.00 -16.92 0.35
CA ALA A 47 -15.49 -15.56 0.44
C ALA A 47 -14.68 -15.34 1.73
N SER A 48 -13.53 -14.65 1.61
CA SER A 48 -12.69 -14.28 2.75
C SER A 48 -13.42 -13.27 3.66
N ASN A 49 -12.88 -13.04 4.87
CA ASN A 49 -13.38 -11.95 5.70
C ASN A 49 -13.17 -10.57 5.06
N VAL A 50 -12.10 -10.38 4.28
CA VAL A 50 -11.87 -9.11 3.55
C VAL A 50 -12.95 -8.92 2.49
N THR A 51 -13.25 -9.94 1.69
CA THR A 51 -14.35 -9.90 0.71
C THR A 51 -15.70 -9.63 1.40
N ARG A 52 -15.98 -10.32 2.51
CA ARG A 52 -17.25 -10.18 3.23
C ARG A 52 -17.41 -8.77 3.78
N ILE A 53 -16.36 -8.22 4.41
CA ILE A 53 -16.37 -6.86 4.94
C ILE A 53 -16.50 -5.82 3.82
N SER A 54 -15.77 -5.99 2.71
CA SER A 54 -15.83 -5.04 1.59
C SER A 54 -17.25 -4.91 1.03
N ARG A 55 -17.99 -6.03 0.95
CA ARG A 55 -19.39 -6.10 0.54
C ARG A 55 -20.39 -5.52 1.56
N CYS A 56 -20.00 -5.42 2.83
CA CYS A 56 -20.84 -4.83 3.88
C CYS A 56 -20.80 -3.30 3.90
N PHE A 57 -19.81 -2.65 3.26
CA PHE A 57 -19.75 -1.20 3.22
C PHE A 57 -20.86 -0.62 2.32
N LYS A 58 -21.66 0.29 2.90
CA LYS A 58 -22.59 1.11 2.13
C LYS A 58 -21.82 2.13 1.29
N ARG A 59 -22.35 2.55 0.14
CA ARG A 59 -21.74 3.62 -0.68
C ARG A 59 -21.68 4.98 0.03
N ARG A 60 -22.51 5.19 1.05
CA ARG A 60 -22.52 6.39 1.90
C ARG A 60 -22.60 6.02 3.37
N CYS A 61 -21.88 6.76 4.20
CA CYS A 61 -22.04 6.75 5.65
C CYS A 61 -23.42 7.32 6.06
N SER A 62 -23.79 7.12 7.32
CA SER A 62 -25.03 7.71 7.89
C SER A 62 -25.02 9.24 7.88
N ASP A 63 -23.85 9.86 7.91
CA ASP A 63 -23.66 11.31 7.80
C ASP A 63 -23.60 11.82 6.35
N GLY A 64 -23.82 10.95 5.36
CA GLY A 64 -23.81 11.29 3.93
C GLY A 64 -22.43 11.22 3.25
N THR A 65 -21.33 11.05 4.01
CA THR A 65 -19.95 10.92 3.48
C THR A 65 -19.87 9.81 2.45
N LEU A 66 -19.33 10.11 1.26
CA LEU A 66 -19.14 9.12 0.21
C LEU A 66 -18.05 8.11 0.62
N GLN A 67 -18.30 6.82 0.39
CA GLN A 67 -17.32 5.76 0.60
C GLN A 67 -16.88 5.21 -0.77
N ILE A 68 -15.61 5.41 -1.12
CA ILE A 68 -14.95 4.78 -2.27
C ILE A 68 -14.31 3.49 -1.75
N ILE A 69 -14.82 2.34 -2.21
CA ILE A 69 -14.36 1.02 -1.77
C ILE A 69 -13.55 0.43 -2.92
N ASN A 70 -12.26 0.18 -2.70
CA ASN A 70 -11.40 -0.56 -3.61
C ASN A 70 -11.10 -1.94 -3.02
N TYR A 71 -11.45 -2.99 -3.74
CA TYR A 71 -11.12 -4.36 -3.38
C TYR A 71 -10.07 -4.90 -4.36
N GLU A 72 -8.97 -5.37 -3.82
CA GLU A 72 -7.90 -6.01 -4.57
C GLU A 72 -7.88 -7.50 -4.24
N SER A 73 -8.09 -8.32 -5.26
CA SER A 73 -8.04 -9.77 -5.14
C SER A 73 -6.65 -10.32 -4.88
N GLY A 74 -6.63 -11.51 -4.31
CA GLY A 74 -5.41 -12.24 -4.05
C GLY A 74 -4.68 -12.72 -5.30
N VAL A 75 -3.38 -12.98 -5.18
CA VAL A 75 -2.57 -13.67 -6.20
C VAL A 75 -3.21 -15.02 -6.59
N GLY A 76 -3.33 -15.29 -7.90
CA GLY A 76 -3.77 -16.59 -8.44
C GLY A 76 -4.90 -16.56 -9.49
N THR A 77 -5.46 -15.39 -9.82
CA THR A 77 -6.68 -15.27 -10.64
C THR A 77 -6.47 -14.91 -12.11
N GLY A 78 -5.25 -15.10 -12.61
CA GLY A 78 -4.92 -14.98 -14.03
C GLY A 78 -4.52 -16.33 -14.63
N SER A 79 -5.15 -16.71 -15.74
CA SER A 79 -5.04 -17.98 -16.48
C SER A 79 -3.63 -18.42 -16.92
N ASN A 80 -2.56 -17.70 -16.58
CA ASN A 80 -1.18 -17.97 -16.99
C ASN A 80 -0.17 -18.12 -15.83
N THR A 81 -0.59 -18.33 -14.58
CA THR A 81 0.35 -18.26 -13.44
C THR A 81 0.58 -19.60 -12.73
N ILE A 82 1.27 -20.51 -13.42
CA ILE A 82 1.89 -21.70 -12.77
C ILE A 82 3.14 -21.32 -11.93
N ASP A 83 3.57 -20.06 -11.92
CA ASP A 83 4.94 -19.70 -11.55
C ASP A 83 5.15 -19.03 -10.16
N THR A 84 4.28 -19.29 -9.18
CA THR A 84 4.28 -18.50 -7.91
C THR A 84 4.73 -19.26 -6.66
N LEU A 85 5.76 -20.10 -6.78
CA LEU A 85 6.44 -20.68 -5.61
C LEU A 85 7.98 -20.60 -5.68
N THR A 86 8.52 -19.57 -6.33
CA THR A 86 9.94 -19.21 -6.22
C THR A 86 10.07 -17.89 -5.47
N GLY A 87 10.93 -17.83 -4.44
CA GLY A 87 11.05 -16.66 -3.54
C GLY A 87 11.33 -15.33 -4.24
N GLY A 88 11.93 -15.35 -5.45
CA GLY A 88 12.17 -14.17 -6.27
C GLY A 88 10.91 -13.60 -6.95
N ALA A 89 10.10 -14.45 -7.61
CA ALA A 89 8.84 -14.03 -8.24
C ALA A 89 7.82 -13.58 -7.19
N PHE A 90 7.85 -14.20 -6.01
CA PHE A 90 7.02 -13.84 -4.87
C PHE A 90 7.28 -12.40 -4.39
N GLY A 91 8.54 -11.98 -4.28
CA GLY A 91 8.90 -10.61 -3.87
C GLY A 91 8.52 -9.56 -4.91
N LEU A 92 8.65 -9.89 -6.20
CA LEU A 92 8.24 -9.01 -7.30
C LEU A 92 6.72 -8.80 -7.32
N GLY A 93 5.94 -9.88 -7.18
CA GLY A 93 4.48 -9.79 -7.13
C GLY A 93 3.98 -8.97 -5.95
N LEU A 94 4.59 -9.11 -4.77
CA LEU A 94 4.20 -8.37 -3.57
C LEU A 94 4.50 -6.86 -3.70
N THR A 95 5.67 -6.51 -4.25
CA THR A 95 6.04 -5.11 -4.51
C THR A 95 5.07 -4.46 -5.49
N GLN A 96 4.65 -5.19 -6.52
CA GLN A 96 3.67 -4.70 -7.49
C GLN A 96 2.31 -4.39 -6.84
N ARG A 97 1.85 -5.23 -5.90
CA ARG A 97 0.60 -4.97 -5.16
C ARG A 97 0.69 -3.75 -4.26
N VAL A 98 1.80 -3.58 -3.53
CA VAL A 98 2.02 -2.36 -2.74
C VAL A 98 2.00 -1.13 -3.64
N ARG A 99 2.62 -1.20 -4.83
CA ARG A 99 2.59 -0.12 -5.82
C ARG A 99 1.17 0.22 -6.27
N GLU A 100 0.38 -0.79 -6.66
CA GLU A 100 -0.99 -0.61 -7.16
C GLU A 100 -1.89 0.03 -6.09
N ALA A 101 -1.90 -0.56 -4.89
CA ALA A 101 -2.63 -0.07 -3.73
C ALA A 101 -2.26 1.38 -3.37
N TYR A 102 -0.96 1.67 -3.31
CA TYR A 102 -0.46 2.99 -2.97
C TYR A 102 -0.75 4.02 -4.07
N ALA A 103 -0.61 3.64 -5.35
CA ALA A 103 -0.94 4.48 -6.50
C ALA A 103 -2.42 4.86 -6.51
N PHE A 104 -3.30 3.90 -6.18
CA PHE A 104 -4.74 4.17 -6.04
C PHE A 104 -5.00 5.26 -5.01
N LEU A 105 -4.36 5.21 -3.84
CA LEU A 105 -4.50 6.26 -2.82
C LEU A 105 -3.94 7.60 -3.30
N CYS A 106 -2.74 7.61 -3.90
CA CYS A 106 -2.12 8.84 -4.42
C CYS A 106 -2.98 9.52 -5.51
N ALA A 107 -3.67 8.74 -6.33
CA ALA A 107 -4.51 9.26 -7.41
C ALA A 107 -5.89 9.77 -6.95
N ASN A 108 -6.42 9.27 -5.82
CA ASN A 108 -7.81 9.52 -5.42
C ASN A 108 -7.95 10.38 -4.15
N TYR A 109 -6.90 10.48 -3.33
CA TYR A 109 -6.94 11.24 -2.08
C TYR A 109 -6.95 12.76 -2.34
N ALA A 110 -7.96 13.43 -1.79
CA ALA A 110 -8.05 14.89 -1.68
C ALA A 110 -7.97 15.31 -0.21
N ASP A 111 -7.70 16.59 0.04
CA ASP A 111 -7.62 17.10 1.41
C ASP A 111 -8.94 16.92 2.16
N GLY A 112 -8.84 16.51 3.43
CA GLY A 112 -9.96 16.17 4.29
C GLY A 112 -10.41 14.70 4.20
N ASP A 113 -9.94 13.94 3.22
CA ASP A 113 -10.35 12.54 3.04
C ASP A 113 -9.87 11.61 4.16
N GLU A 114 -10.61 10.52 4.35
CA GLU A 114 -10.22 9.45 5.26
C GLU A 114 -9.66 8.26 4.50
N ILE A 115 -8.53 7.73 4.96
CA ILE A 115 -7.95 6.49 4.45
C ILE A 115 -8.19 5.38 5.46
N ILE A 116 -8.90 4.32 5.06
CA ILE A 116 -9.08 3.09 5.84
C ILE A 116 -8.46 1.94 5.06
N LEU A 117 -7.63 1.14 5.73
CA LEU A 117 -6.97 0.01 5.12
C LEU A 117 -7.41 -1.30 5.80
N LEU A 118 -7.74 -2.30 5.00
CA LEU A 118 -8.09 -3.64 5.44
C LEU A 118 -7.26 -4.67 4.69
N GLY A 119 -6.69 -5.65 5.40
CA GLY A 119 -5.98 -6.71 4.72
C GLY A 119 -5.85 -8.02 5.49
N TRP A 120 -5.77 -9.12 4.76
CA TRP A 120 -5.54 -10.45 5.34
C TRP A 120 -4.35 -11.13 4.65
N SER A 121 -3.56 -11.92 5.39
CA SER A 121 -2.44 -12.70 4.84
C SER A 121 -1.45 -11.82 4.05
N ARG A 122 -1.27 -12.03 2.74
CA ARG A 122 -0.44 -11.16 1.88
C ARG A 122 -1.04 -9.77 1.71
N GLY A 123 -2.36 -9.65 1.64
CA GLY A 123 -3.03 -8.36 1.65
C GLY A 123 -2.78 -7.57 2.92
N ALA A 124 -2.63 -8.24 4.07
CA ALA A 124 -2.22 -7.59 5.32
C ALA A 124 -0.79 -7.01 5.22
N PHE A 125 0.15 -7.72 4.57
CA PHE A 125 1.47 -7.17 4.28
C PHE A 125 1.38 -5.95 3.37
N THR A 126 0.53 -6.02 2.32
CA THR A 126 0.32 -4.91 1.37
C THR A 126 -0.13 -3.65 2.10
N VAL A 127 -1.23 -3.72 2.85
CA VAL A 127 -1.78 -2.52 3.53
C VAL A 127 -0.88 -2.00 4.64
N ARG A 128 -0.11 -2.87 5.31
CA ARG A 128 0.91 -2.48 6.29
C ARG A 128 2.05 -1.72 5.62
N SER A 129 2.51 -2.19 4.45
CA SER A 129 3.55 -1.51 3.67
C SER A 129 3.06 -0.16 3.17
N VAL A 130 1.84 -0.09 2.65
CA VAL A 130 1.17 1.15 2.24
C VAL A 130 1.10 2.15 3.39
N ALA A 131 0.63 1.72 4.57
CA ALA A 131 0.59 2.55 5.76
C ALA A 131 1.98 3.04 6.18
N GLY A 132 2.99 2.17 6.09
CA GLY A 132 4.39 2.53 6.37
C GLY A 132 4.91 3.62 5.44
N ILE A 133 4.66 3.52 4.13
CA ILE A 133 5.07 4.55 3.16
C ILE A 133 4.35 5.87 3.46
N ILE A 134 3.02 5.84 3.69
CA ILE A 134 2.25 7.04 4.04
C ILE A 134 2.81 7.69 5.31
N GLY A 135 3.06 6.90 6.36
CA GLY A 135 3.54 7.40 7.64
C GLY A 135 4.97 7.95 7.60
N LYS A 136 5.84 7.40 6.74
CA LYS A 136 7.24 7.84 6.64
C LYS A 136 7.47 8.91 5.58
N LEU A 137 6.79 8.83 4.44
CA LEU A 137 7.07 9.62 3.25
C LEU A 137 5.89 10.47 2.77
N GLY A 138 4.68 10.27 3.30
CA GLY A 138 3.46 10.93 2.80
C GLY A 138 2.85 10.22 1.59
N LEU A 139 2.07 10.94 0.78
CA LEU A 139 1.56 10.48 -0.50
C LEU A 139 2.42 11.03 -1.63
N LEU A 140 2.96 10.17 -2.50
CA LEU A 140 3.75 10.61 -3.64
C LEU A 140 2.86 11.40 -4.60
N THR A 141 3.42 12.46 -5.19
CA THR A 141 2.76 13.16 -6.28
C THR A 141 2.73 12.28 -7.53
N ARG A 142 2.01 12.70 -8.56
CA ARG A 142 1.98 12.00 -9.85
C ARG A 142 3.40 11.79 -10.40
N GLU A 143 4.26 12.81 -10.31
CA GLU A 143 5.67 12.73 -10.70
C GLU A 143 6.48 11.86 -9.74
N GLY A 144 6.21 11.93 -8.43
CA GLY A 144 6.85 11.06 -7.45
C GLY A 144 6.59 9.57 -7.70
N MET A 145 5.38 9.23 -8.16
CA MET A 145 5.00 7.84 -8.46
C MET A 145 5.84 7.19 -9.56
N ASP A 146 6.42 7.95 -10.48
CA ASP A 146 7.36 7.42 -11.49
C ASP A 146 8.61 6.80 -10.83
N SER A 147 8.96 7.27 -9.63
CA SER A 147 10.08 6.77 -8.83
C SER A 147 9.65 5.81 -7.71
N PHE A 148 8.42 5.29 -7.72
CA PHE A 148 7.92 4.44 -6.63
C PHE A 148 8.84 3.24 -6.33
N VAL A 149 9.28 2.50 -7.37
CA VAL A 149 10.08 1.29 -7.17
C VAL A 149 11.44 1.61 -6.51
N PRO A 150 12.22 2.58 -7.00
CA PRO A 150 13.42 3.06 -6.29
C PRO A 150 13.12 3.50 -4.85
N VAL A 151 12.12 4.36 -4.65
CA VAL A 151 11.75 4.89 -3.31
C VAL A 151 11.41 3.75 -2.34
N PHE A 152 10.63 2.77 -2.78
CA PHE A 152 10.23 1.65 -1.93
C PHE A 152 11.41 0.76 -1.58
N LYS A 153 12.32 0.48 -2.54
CA LYS A 153 13.56 -0.26 -2.26
C LYS A 153 14.46 0.49 -1.29
N ASP A 154 14.62 1.79 -1.45
CA ASP A 154 15.42 2.61 -0.54
C ASP A 154 14.89 2.51 0.89
N MET A 155 13.57 2.64 1.04
CA MET A 155 12.87 2.48 2.32
C MET A 155 13.11 1.10 2.96
N GLN A 156 13.11 0.03 2.16
CA GLN A 156 13.40 -1.33 2.64
C GLN A 156 14.85 -1.52 3.11
N HIS A 157 15.77 -0.68 2.65
CA HIS A 157 17.22 -0.84 2.85
C HIS A 157 17.91 0.36 3.51
N TRP A 158 17.17 1.29 4.13
CA TRP A 158 17.78 2.43 4.83
C TRP A 158 18.76 2.01 5.93
N LYS A 159 18.51 0.89 6.60
CA LYS A 159 19.36 0.35 7.68
C LYS A 159 20.39 -0.68 7.21
N ASP A 160 20.45 -0.94 5.91
CA ASP A 160 21.36 -1.91 5.32
C ASP A 160 22.51 -1.17 4.63
N ALA A 161 23.65 -1.11 5.33
CA ALA A 161 24.87 -0.46 4.83
C ALA A 161 25.53 -1.26 3.68
N ALA A 162 25.23 -2.55 3.56
CA ALA A 162 25.75 -3.41 2.49
C ALA A 162 24.85 -3.40 1.25
N TYR A 163 23.72 -2.68 1.28
CA TYR A 163 22.79 -2.62 0.16
C TYR A 163 23.42 -1.94 -1.07
N ASN A 164 23.60 -2.72 -2.14
CA ASN A 164 23.96 -2.19 -3.45
C ASN A 164 22.70 -1.73 -4.19
N ASP A 165 22.50 -0.41 -4.22
CA ASP A 165 21.32 0.19 -4.82
C ASP A 165 21.35 0.10 -6.36
N PRO A 166 20.37 -0.58 -7.00
CA PRO A 166 20.28 -0.66 -8.45
C PRO A 166 19.88 0.68 -9.11
N PHE A 167 19.40 1.67 -8.34
CA PHE A 167 18.92 2.96 -8.83
C PHE A 167 19.59 4.14 -8.10
N PRO A 168 20.94 4.26 -8.12
CA PRO A 168 21.69 5.17 -7.24
C PRO A 168 21.40 6.65 -7.47
N LYS A 169 20.79 7.03 -8.58
CA LYS A 169 20.45 8.42 -8.95
C LYS A 169 18.96 8.73 -8.90
N THR A 170 18.11 7.74 -8.64
CA THR A 170 16.64 7.88 -8.70
C THR A 170 16.04 7.57 -7.33
N PRO A 171 15.16 8.43 -6.77
CA PRO A 171 14.74 9.74 -7.30
C PRO A 171 15.84 10.80 -7.23
N PHE A 172 16.89 10.57 -6.43
CA PHE A 172 18.03 11.47 -6.28
C PHE A 172 19.31 10.71 -5.88
N PRO A 173 20.51 11.29 -6.09
CA PRO A 173 21.78 10.71 -5.62
C PRO A 173 22.01 10.90 -4.11
N ASP A 174 23.03 10.24 -3.58
CA ASP A 174 23.49 10.36 -2.18
C ASP A 174 22.37 10.06 -1.17
N LYS A 175 21.76 8.88 -1.33
CA LYS A 175 20.59 8.48 -0.56
C LYS A 175 20.95 8.29 0.92
N PRO A 176 20.15 8.85 1.85
CA PRO A 176 20.45 8.72 3.27
C PRO A 176 20.33 7.28 3.75
N LYS A 177 21.14 6.92 4.76
CA LYS A 177 21.17 5.62 5.43
C LYS A 177 21.22 5.82 6.94
N GLY A 178 20.86 4.80 7.70
CA GLY A 178 20.81 4.84 9.16
C GLY A 178 19.43 5.19 9.71
N ASP A 179 19.38 5.54 11.00
CA ASP A 179 18.11 5.71 11.73
C ASP A 179 17.32 6.94 11.29
N ASP A 180 18.01 8.03 10.92
CA ASP A 180 17.40 9.29 10.47
C ASP A 180 17.06 9.29 8.97
N ALA A 181 17.34 8.18 8.27
CA ALA A 181 17.23 8.12 6.82
C ALA A 181 15.83 8.47 6.32
N ALA A 182 14.79 8.00 7.01
CA ALA A 182 13.41 8.25 6.64
C ALA A 182 13.08 9.76 6.63
N ASP A 183 13.55 10.49 7.63
CA ASP A 183 13.25 11.92 7.80
C ASP A 183 14.00 12.76 6.78
N ILE A 184 15.29 12.47 6.58
CA ILE A 184 16.10 13.13 5.55
C ILE A 184 15.53 12.84 4.15
N TYR A 185 15.15 11.59 3.89
CA TYR A 185 14.60 11.17 2.60
C TYR A 185 13.30 11.88 2.29
N ARG A 186 12.38 11.93 3.26
CA ARG A 186 11.11 12.66 3.17
C ARG A 186 11.33 14.14 2.87
N GLN A 187 12.19 14.82 3.62
CA GLN A 187 12.49 16.25 3.40
C GLN A 187 13.01 16.51 1.98
N ARG A 188 13.83 15.61 1.45
CA ARG A 188 14.32 15.72 0.06
C ARG A 188 13.22 15.52 -0.97
N LEU A 189 12.34 14.54 -0.78
CA LEU A 189 11.17 14.36 -1.65
C LEU A 189 10.25 15.60 -1.62
N GLU A 190 10.00 16.18 -0.44
CA GLU A 190 9.19 17.39 -0.29
C GLU A 190 9.82 18.59 -1.01
N LYS A 191 11.14 18.79 -0.85
CA LYS A 191 11.88 19.86 -1.55
C LYS A 191 11.81 19.73 -3.07
N MET A 192 11.67 18.51 -3.58
CA MET A 192 11.54 18.20 -5.01
C MET A 192 10.07 18.14 -5.47
N SER A 193 9.09 18.40 -4.59
CA SER A 193 7.66 18.26 -4.89
C SER A 193 7.25 16.85 -5.36
N LEU A 194 8.02 15.82 -4.96
CA LEU A 194 7.74 14.42 -5.31
C LEU A 194 6.80 13.75 -4.30
N THR A 195 6.59 14.36 -3.14
CA THR A 195 5.67 13.85 -2.13
C THR A 195 4.89 14.98 -1.46
N ARG A 196 3.79 14.59 -0.82
CA ARG A 196 2.95 15.45 0.01
C ARG A 196 2.68 14.78 1.34
N VAL A 197 3.11 15.42 2.42
CA VAL A 197 2.97 14.92 3.80
C VAL A 197 1.81 15.59 4.54
N ASN A 198 1.57 16.87 4.24
CA ASN A 198 0.51 17.66 4.85
C ASN A 198 -0.61 17.95 3.85
N GLN A 199 -1.81 18.10 4.39
CA GLN A 199 -2.96 18.69 3.72
C GLN A 199 -2.75 20.20 3.56
N ALA A 200 -3.56 20.85 2.72
CA ALA A 200 -3.55 22.31 2.59
C ALA A 200 -3.86 23.05 3.90
N SER A 201 -4.55 22.40 4.85
CA SER A 201 -4.78 22.93 6.21
C SER A 201 -3.52 22.94 7.09
N GLY A 202 -2.43 22.31 6.65
CA GLY A 202 -1.22 22.08 7.46
C GLY A 202 -1.28 20.83 8.33
N GLU A 203 -2.41 20.13 8.39
CA GLU A 203 -2.51 18.86 9.11
C GLU A 203 -1.86 17.72 8.33
N LEU A 204 -1.24 16.77 9.04
CA LEU A 204 -0.69 15.55 8.42
C LEU A 204 -1.77 14.75 7.69
N ILE A 205 -1.41 14.18 6.54
CA ILE A 205 -2.17 13.13 5.88
C ILE A 205 -2.02 11.85 6.71
N LYS A 206 -3.13 11.23 7.11
CA LYS A 206 -3.14 10.13 8.07
C LYS A 206 -3.93 8.94 7.53
N VAL A 207 -3.46 7.74 7.86
CA VAL A 207 -4.28 6.54 7.81
C VAL A 207 -5.20 6.56 9.04
N LYS A 208 -6.51 6.63 8.82
CA LYS A 208 -7.52 6.75 9.87
C LYS A 208 -7.69 5.45 10.65
N ALA A 209 -7.62 4.32 9.97
CA ALA A 209 -7.72 2.99 10.57
C ALA A 209 -7.03 1.93 9.71
N ILE A 210 -6.48 0.91 10.36
CA ILE A 210 -5.90 -0.28 9.74
C ILE A 210 -6.48 -1.50 10.43
N GLY A 211 -7.17 -2.37 9.68
CA GLY A 211 -7.63 -3.68 10.15
C GLY A 211 -6.86 -4.78 9.44
N VAL A 212 -6.08 -5.56 10.17
CA VAL A 212 -5.28 -6.64 9.58
C VAL A 212 -5.41 -7.95 10.36
N TRP A 213 -5.37 -9.06 9.62
CA TRP A 213 -5.40 -10.40 10.19
C TRP A 213 -4.33 -11.29 9.57
N ASP A 214 -3.73 -12.14 10.41
CA ASP A 214 -2.84 -13.24 10.00
C ASP A 214 -1.79 -12.83 8.96
N THR A 215 -1.06 -11.73 9.23
CA THR A 215 -0.08 -11.22 8.26
C THR A 215 1.00 -12.26 8.01
N VAL A 216 1.18 -12.66 6.75
CA VAL A 216 2.21 -13.65 6.44
C VAL A 216 3.60 -13.03 6.62
N GLY A 217 4.29 -13.59 7.61
CA GLY A 217 5.67 -13.35 8.01
C GLY A 217 6.16 -14.36 9.06
N SER A 218 5.34 -15.35 9.43
CA SER A 218 5.63 -16.34 10.47
C SER A 218 6.15 -17.69 9.94
N LEU A 219 6.04 -18.01 8.64
CA LEU A 219 6.39 -19.35 8.14
C LEU A 219 7.24 -19.44 6.87
N GLY A 220 7.86 -18.35 6.38
CA GLY A 220 8.68 -18.49 5.17
C GLY A 220 9.40 -17.27 4.58
N ILE A 221 9.40 -16.11 5.26
CA ILE A 221 10.31 -15.02 4.90
C ILE A 221 11.24 -14.80 6.10
N PRO A 222 12.57 -14.87 5.94
CA PRO A 222 13.50 -14.62 7.05
C PRO A 222 13.20 -13.29 7.72
N ARG A 223 13.39 -13.21 9.04
CA ARG A 223 13.14 -12.01 9.87
C ARG A 223 13.53 -10.73 9.12
N ILE A 224 12.52 -9.99 8.67
CA ILE A 224 12.73 -8.77 7.89
C ILE A 224 12.95 -7.62 8.87
N GLY A 225 14.22 -7.26 9.13
CA GLY A 225 14.58 -6.19 10.06
C GLY A 225 13.99 -4.80 9.72
N TRP A 226 13.59 -4.55 8.46
CA TRP A 226 12.94 -3.28 8.10
C TRP A 226 11.47 -3.19 8.54
N LEU A 227 10.75 -4.32 8.69
CA LEU A 227 9.39 -4.30 9.23
C LEU A 227 9.37 -3.91 10.72
N ASP A 228 10.40 -4.33 11.47
CA ASP A 228 10.62 -3.90 12.85
C ASP A 228 10.96 -2.41 12.91
N ALA A 229 11.78 -1.91 11.98
CA ALA A 229 12.13 -0.49 11.87
C ALA A 229 10.95 0.44 11.50
N LEU A 230 9.91 -0.09 10.86
CA LEU A 230 8.69 0.65 10.53
C LEU A 230 7.61 0.59 11.62
N GLY A 231 7.90 -0.02 12.78
CA GLY A 231 7.01 -0.01 13.94
C GLY A 231 5.72 -0.80 13.75
N ILE A 232 5.65 -1.71 12.79
CA ILE A 232 4.37 -2.33 12.39
C ILE A 232 4.02 -3.57 13.25
N ARG A 233 4.59 -3.74 14.45
CA ARG A 233 4.39 -4.97 15.24
C ARG A 233 3.14 -4.86 16.13
N ALA A 234 2.21 -5.80 15.99
CA ALA A 234 1.20 -6.07 17.02
C ALA A 234 1.90 -6.80 18.18
N ALA A 235 1.78 -6.28 19.39
CA ALA A 235 2.27 -6.94 20.59
C ALA A 235 1.34 -8.12 20.90
N ASN A 236 1.63 -9.29 20.34
CA ASN A 236 1.07 -10.54 20.81
C ASN A 236 2.10 -11.15 21.76
N ASN A 237 1.97 -10.82 23.04
CA ASN A 237 2.53 -11.64 24.11
C ASN A 237 1.49 -12.71 24.41
N GLU A 238 1.70 -13.91 23.87
CA GLU A 238 1.31 -15.15 24.52
C GLU A 238 2.57 -15.82 25.05
#